data_AF-A0A8J5HAX8-F1
#
_entry.id   AF-A0A8J5HAX8-F1
#
_cell.length_a   1.000
_cell.length_b   1.000
_cell.length_c   1.000
_cell.angle_alpha   90.00
_cell.angle_beta   90.00
_cell.angle_gamma   90.00
#
_symmetry.space_group_name_H-M   'P 1'
#
loop_
_entity.id
_entity.type
_entity.pdbx_description
1 polymer ?
#
loop_
_entity_poly.entity_id
_entity_poly.type
_entity_poly.pdbx_seq_one_letter_code
_entity_poly.pdbx_strand_id
1 'polypeptide(L)'
;MSVSAMRRVVVPRRASISRVLSNYQGMAAPTTRKAAASTVDVFLSHRGADTKSTVAGLLYDRLAQMGVRPFLDSRSMEPGDKIYERVDAGIRQSRVGVAIFSPRYCDSVSCLHELAMMVEAGKKLIPIFYDVKPAELAIGAAVSSAAESPEDLARYARAIREAKLTVGLTFDSKKGDWSDLVSRTSNVVLKCLKQAKAPPIEQRYPDVLKTRGILDVLRHLGCPAELLPQMNTARFEVPLISRGIFDDLETLRHG
;
A
#
# COMPACT_ATOMS: atom_id res chain seq x y z
N MET A 1 38.02 52.26 30.26
CA MET A 1 38.19 50.94 30.91
C MET A 1 36.82 50.50 31.39
N SER A 2 36.21 49.49 30.74
CA SER A 2 34.83 49.07 30.98
C SER A 2 34.82 47.72 31.70
N VAL A 3 34.20 47.64 32.87
CA VAL A 3 34.08 46.41 33.65
C VAL A 3 32.63 45.92 33.51
N SER A 4 32.44 44.81 32.80
CA SER A 4 31.12 44.26 32.47
C SER A 4 30.57 43.43 33.63
N ALA A 5 29.31 43.68 34.01
CA ALA A 5 28.61 42.99 35.08
C ALA A 5 28.14 41.59 34.64
N MET A 6 28.62 40.55 35.32
CA MET A 6 28.16 39.16 35.16
C MET A 6 26.74 39.00 35.72
N ARG A 7 25.75 38.73 34.85
CA ARG A 7 24.43 38.26 35.28
C ARG A 7 24.52 36.79 35.70
N ARG A 8 24.15 36.48 36.95
CA ARG A 8 23.96 35.10 37.43
C ARG A 8 22.80 34.44 36.68
N VAL A 9 23.06 33.32 36.02
CA VAL A 9 22.02 32.41 35.51
C VAL A 9 21.47 31.61 36.70
N VAL A 10 20.19 31.79 37.01
CA VAL A 10 19.48 30.93 37.97
C VAL A 10 19.07 29.66 37.23
N VAL A 11 19.69 28.53 37.59
CA VAL A 11 19.31 27.21 37.07
C VAL A 11 18.12 26.70 37.90
N PRO A 12 16.95 26.37 37.31
CA PRO A 12 15.83 25.83 38.07
C PRO A 12 16.19 24.45 38.65
N ARG A 13 15.83 24.22 39.91
CA ARG A 13 15.98 22.90 40.56
C ARG A 13 15.15 21.85 39.80
N ARG A 14 15.78 20.72 39.47
CA ARG A 14 15.13 19.52 38.93
C ARG A 14 13.90 19.18 39.80
N ALA A 15 12.72 19.13 39.20
CA ALA A 15 11.58 18.50 39.84
C ALA A 15 11.87 17.00 40.00
N SER A 16 11.66 16.45 41.19
CA SER A 16 11.80 15.01 41.43
C SER A 16 10.81 14.24 40.55
N ILE A 17 11.31 13.26 39.81
CA ILE A 17 10.57 12.35 38.91
C ILE A 17 9.31 11.79 39.59
N SER A 18 9.36 11.57 40.90
CA SER A 18 8.23 11.08 41.70
C SER A 18 6.94 11.92 41.58
N ARG A 19 7.03 13.24 41.34
CA ARG A 19 5.86 14.12 41.22
C ARG A 19 5.23 14.09 39.82
N VAL A 20 5.98 13.64 38.80
CA VAL A 20 5.46 13.43 37.45
C VAL A 20 4.70 12.10 37.37
N LEU A 21 5.19 11.08 38.07
CA LEU A 21 4.61 9.73 38.03
C LEU A 21 3.28 9.61 38.80
N SER A 22 3.03 10.42 39.82
CA SER A 22 1.77 10.40 40.57
C SER A 22 0.56 10.87 39.76
N ASN A 23 0.77 11.62 38.67
CA ASN A 23 -0.31 12.09 37.79
C ASN A 23 -0.73 11.05 36.73
N TYR A 24 -0.02 9.93 36.61
CA TYR A 24 -0.30 8.89 35.61
C TYR A 24 -1.22 7.76 36.10
N GLN A 25 -1.62 7.74 37.38
CA GLN A 25 -2.39 6.65 37.97
C GLN A 25 -3.93 6.74 37.77
N GLY A 26 -4.41 7.63 36.91
CA GLY A 26 -5.85 7.83 36.65
C GLY A 26 -6.34 7.58 35.22
N MET A 27 -5.48 7.16 34.28
CA MET A 27 -5.92 6.94 32.89
C MET A 27 -6.32 5.48 32.70
N ALA A 28 -7.63 5.26 32.53
CA ALA A 28 -8.16 3.99 32.08
C ALA A 28 -7.41 3.52 30.82
N ALA A 29 -7.11 2.22 30.76
CA ALA A 29 -6.39 1.60 29.66
C ALA A 29 -7.01 2.03 28.32
N PRO A 30 -6.22 2.50 27.34
CA PRO A 30 -6.75 2.73 26.01
C PRO A 30 -7.28 1.39 25.54
N THR A 31 -8.59 1.32 25.26
CA THR A 31 -9.14 0.22 24.48
C THR A 31 -8.32 0.19 23.20
N THR A 32 -7.47 -0.82 23.07
CA THR A 32 -6.77 -1.07 21.82
C THR A 32 -7.86 -1.27 20.77
N ARG A 33 -8.18 -0.22 20.01
CA ARG A 33 -8.77 -0.38 18.69
C ARG A 33 -7.75 -1.23 17.97
N LYS A 34 -8.01 -2.54 17.94
CA LYS A 34 -7.33 -3.48 17.07
C LYS A 34 -7.24 -2.77 15.73
N ALA A 35 -6.03 -2.41 15.31
CA ALA A 35 -5.82 -1.70 14.05
C ALA A 35 -6.63 -2.46 13.01
N ALA A 36 -7.71 -1.85 12.52
CA ALA A 36 -8.52 -2.46 11.49
C ALA A 36 -7.51 -2.81 10.40
N ALA A 37 -7.37 -4.11 10.09
CA ALA A 37 -6.40 -4.57 9.11
C ALA A 37 -6.57 -3.67 7.88
N SER A 38 -5.60 -2.78 7.63
CA SER A 38 -5.79 -1.68 6.69
C SER A 38 -5.70 -2.28 5.30
N THR A 39 -6.79 -2.84 4.79
CA THR A 39 -6.68 -3.61 3.57
C THR A 39 -6.53 -2.65 2.40
N VAL A 40 -5.33 -2.57 1.83
CA VAL A 40 -5.02 -1.79 0.63
C VAL A 40 -5.77 -2.39 -0.56
N ASP A 41 -6.42 -1.56 -1.36
CA ASP A 41 -7.10 -2.00 -2.58
C ASP A 41 -6.17 -1.91 -3.80
N VAL A 42 -5.43 -0.81 -3.89
CA VAL A 42 -4.54 -0.49 -5.02
C VAL A 42 -3.19 0.03 -4.52
N PHE A 43 -2.11 -0.49 -5.09
CA PHE A 43 -0.75 -0.01 -4.83
C PHE A 43 -0.31 0.92 -5.97
N LEU A 44 0.22 2.10 -5.65
CA LEU A 44 0.75 3.06 -6.62
C LEU A 44 2.28 3.03 -6.59
N SER A 45 2.91 2.34 -7.53
CA SER A 45 4.36 2.35 -7.69
C SER A 45 4.77 3.52 -8.59
N HIS A 46 5.71 4.33 -8.10
CA HIS A 46 6.09 5.56 -8.78
C HIS A 46 7.50 6.00 -8.41
N ARG A 47 8.13 6.80 -9.28
CA ARG A 47 9.35 7.52 -8.90
C ARG A 47 8.97 8.81 -8.18
N GLY A 48 9.12 8.83 -6.85
CA GLY A 48 8.80 9.99 -6.01
C GLY A 48 9.34 11.32 -6.52
N ALA A 49 10.61 11.34 -6.94
CA ALA A 49 11.28 12.54 -7.46
C ALA A 49 10.67 13.10 -8.76
N ASP A 50 9.90 12.29 -9.49
CA ASP A 50 9.32 12.68 -10.78
C ASP A 50 7.83 13.00 -10.66
N THR A 51 7.11 12.25 -9.81
CA THR A 51 5.64 12.19 -9.90
C THR A 51 4.89 12.42 -8.58
N LYS A 52 5.57 12.57 -7.44
CA LYS A 52 4.92 12.72 -6.12
C LYS A 52 3.94 13.88 -6.05
N SER A 53 4.32 15.03 -6.57
CA SER A 53 3.50 16.25 -6.58
C SER A 53 2.68 16.42 -7.86
N THR A 54 2.67 15.43 -8.76
CA THR A 54 1.95 15.48 -10.04
C THR A 54 0.95 14.31 -10.12
N VAL A 55 1.13 13.39 -11.07
CA VAL A 55 0.17 12.33 -11.38
C VAL A 55 -0.09 11.38 -10.20
N ALA A 56 0.95 11.01 -9.43
CA ALA A 56 0.79 10.02 -8.36
C ALA A 56 -0.08 10.56 -7.21
N GLY A 57 0.16 11.81 -6.82
CA GLY A 57 -0.62 12.50 -5.80
C GLY A 57 -2.07 12.73 -6.23
N LEU A 58 -2.29 13.24 -7.44
CA LEU A 58 -3.64 13.47 -7.98
C LEU A 58 -4.45 12.17 -8.08
N LEU A 59 -3.81 11.09 -8.54
CA LEU A 59 -4.45 9.78 -8.63
C LEU A 59 -4.77 9.21 -7.24
N TYR A 60 -3.86 9.35 -6.27
CA TYR A 60 -4.10 8.95 -4.88
C TYR A 60 -5.35 9.65 -4.33
N ASP A 61 -5.41 10.98 -4.45
CA ASP A 61 -6.53 11.77 -3.91
C ASP A 61 -7.85 11.40 -4.60
N ARG A 62 -7.82 11.24 -5.93
CA ARG A 62 -9.03 10.85 -6.68
C ARG A 62 -9.53 9.47 -6.28
N LEU A 63 -8.64 8.48 -6.15
CA LEU A 63 -9.01 7.13 -5.75
C LEU A 63 -9.59 7.12 -4.32
N ALA A 64 -8.96 7.84 -3.39
CA ALA A 64 -9.46 7.99 -2.03
C ALA A 64 -10.86 8.63 -1.99
N GLN A 65 -11.10 9.69 -2.77
CA GLN A 65 -12.42 10.31 -2.91
C GLN A 65 -13.49 9.35 -3.45
N MET A 66 -13.09 8.35 -4.24
CA MET A 66 -13.98 7.32 -4.79
C MET A 66 -14.18 6.13 -3.83
N GLY A 67 -13.69 6.22 -2.58
CA GLY A 67 -13.80 5.16 -1.57
C GLY A 67 -12.84 3.99 -1.78
N VAL A 68 -11.88 4.11 -2.71
CA VAL A 68 -10.79 3.14 -2.87
C VAL A 68 -9.71 3.44 -1.84
N ARG A 69 -9.03 2.42 -1.32
CA ARG A 69 -7.89 2.59 -0.41
C ARG A 69 -6.56 2.44 -1.15
N PRO A 70 -6.03 3.54 -1.74
CA PRO A 70 -4.71 3.51 -2.35
C PRO A 70 -3.61 3.46 -1.29
N PHE A 71 -2.52 2.77 -1.63
CA PHE A 71 -1.24 2.90 -0.96
C PHE A 71 -0.28 3.66 -1.88
N LEU A 72 0.30 4.74 -1.36
CA LEU A 72 1.36 5.51 -1.99
C LEU A 72 2.42 5.72 -0.92
N ASP A 73 3.61 5.17 -1.12
CA ASP A 73 4.74 5.19 -0.16
C ASP A 73 4.95 6.58 0.47
N SER A 74 4.84 7.63 -0.33
CA SER A 74 5.08 9.01 0.08
C SER A 74 3.94 9.68 0.85
N ARG A 75 2.79 9.01 1.01
CA ARG A 75 1.58 9.49 1.72
C ARG A 75 0.99 8.49 2.72
N SER A 76 1.33 7.21 2.62
CA SER A 76 0.71 6.11 3.38
C SER A 76 1.61 5.58 4.51
N MET A 77 2.74 6.23 4.78
CA MET A 77 3.68 5.89 5.86
C MET A 77 3.56 6.88 7.03
N GLU A 78 3.64 6.36 8.25
CA GLU A 78 3.68 7.15 9.50
C GLU A 78 5.10 7.22 10.08
N PRO A 79 5.44 8.26 10.87
CA PRO A 79 6.70 8.28 11.60
C PRO A 79 6.87 7.03 12.48
N GLY A 80 7.95 6.28 12.25
CA GLY A 80 8.23 5.01 12.93
C GLY A 80 7.93 3.76 12.10
N ASP A 81 7.26 3.91 10.95
CA ASP A 81 7.08 2.82 10.00
C ASP A 81 8.41 2.36 9.40
N LYS A 82 8.57 1.04 9.28
CA LYS A 82 9.65 0.44 8.50
C LYS A 82 9.25 0.43 7.03
N ILE A 83 9.95 1.23 6.23
CA ILE A 83 9.65 1.50 4.82
C ILE A 83 9.41 0.21 4.03
N TYR A 84 10.36 -0.72 4.03
CA TYR A 84 10.25 -1.96 3.27
C TYR A 84 9.10 -2.84 3.73
N GLU A 85 8.92 -3.02 5.04
CA GLU A 85 7.83 -3.85 5.58
C GLU A 85 6.44 -3.30 5.19
N ARG A 86 6.27 -1.98 5.19
CA ARG A 86 5.01 -1.32 4.82
C ARG A 86 4.74 -1.38 3.32
N VAL A 87 5.74 -1.15 2.49
CA VAL A 87 5.63 -1.27 1.02
C VAL A 87 5.25 -2.70 0.64
N ASP A 88 5.99 -3.67 1.17
CA ASP A 88 5.74 -5.09 0.98
C ASP A 88 4.30 -5.48 1.37
N ALA A 89 3.86 -5.04 2.54
CA ALA A 89 2.50 -5.29 3.01
C ALA A 89 1.45 -4.66 2.09
N GLY A 90 1.68 -3.41 1.65
CA GLY A 90 0.80 -2.71 0.71
C GLY A 90 0.65 -3.47 -0.60
N ILE A 91 1.76 -3.92 -1.19
CA ILE A 91 1.75 -4.74 -2.41
C ILE A 91 1.00 -6.04 -2.17
N ARG A 92 1.34 -6.80 -1.12
CA ARG A 92 0.70 -8.10 -0.84
C ARG A 92 -0.82 -7.96 -0.67
N GLN A 93 -1.28 -6.94 0.04
CA GLN A 93 -2.70 -6.70 0.32
C GLN A 93 -3.47 -6.17 -0.89
N SER A 94 -2.83 -5.36 -1.74
CA SER A 94 -3.44 -4.80 -2.94
C SER A 94 -3.92 -5.87 -3.92
N ARG A 95 -4.96 -5.54 -4.70
CA ARG A 95 -5.47 -6.38 -5.80
C ARG A 95 -5.06 -5.83 -7.17
N VAL A 96 -4.87 -4.52 -7.24
CA VAL A 96 -4.49 -3.79 -8.44
C VAL A 96 -3.17 -3.07 -8.16
N GLY A 97 -2.25 -3.14 -9.10
CA GLY A 97 -1.01 -2.36 -9.10
C GLY A 97 -1.06 -1.32 -10.20
N VAL A 98 -0.80 -0.04 -9.89
CA VAL A 98 -0.60 0.99 -10.89
C VAL A 98 0.89 1.34 -10.90
N ALA A 99 1.55 1.14 -12.04
CA ALA A 99 2.95 1.50 -12.21
C ALA A 99 3.04 2.77 -13.09
N ILE A 100 3.52 3.87 -12.50
CA ILE A 100 3.63 5.17 -13.16
C ILE A 100 5.07 5.34 -13.65
N PHE A 101 5.32 4.85 -14.87
CA PHE A 101 6.62 4.94 -15.52
C PHE A 101 6.90 6.38 -15.93
N SER A 102 7.82 7.04 -15.21
CA SER A 102 8.42 8.33 -15.55
C SER A 102 9.82 8.13 -16.14
N PRO A 103 10.47 9.18 -16.69
CA PRO A 103 11.78 9.05 -17.33
C PRO A 103 12.86 8.38 -16.48
N ARG A 104 12.83 8.56 -15.14
CA ARG A 104 13.80 7.98 -14.21
C ARG A 104 13.24 6.83 -13.38
N TYR A 105 12.10 6.27 -13.77
CA TYR A 105 11.49 5.15 -13.03
C TYR A 105 12.42 3.93 -13.00
N CYS A 106 12.96 3.54 -14.15
CA CYS A 106 13.80 2.35 -14.26
C CYS A 106 15.26 2.56 -13.78
N ASP A 107 15.61 3.78 -13.37
CA ASP A 107 16.88 4.08 -12.66
C ASP A 107 16.75 3.85 -11.14
N SER A 108 15.58 3.42 -10.68
CA SER A 108 15.25 3.24 -9.27
C SER A 108 15.19 1.76 -8.92
N VAL A 109 16.15 1.26 -8.14
CA VAL A 109 16.11 -0.11 -7.61
C VAL A 109 14.78 -0.37 -6.90
N SER A 110 14.35 0.55 -6.03
CA SER A 110 13.08 0.43 -5.31
C SER A 110 11.86 0.32 -6.25
N CYS A 111 11.78 1.15 -7.30
CA CYS A 111 10.62 1.09 -8.21
C CYS A 111 10.62 -0.18 -9.07
N LEU A 112 11.80 -0.69 -9.46
CA LEU A 112 11.91 -1.96 -10.17
C LEU A 112 11.59 -3.15 -9.27
N HIS A 113 11.99 -3.08 -8.00
CA HIS A 113 11.64 -4.07 -6.99
C HIS A 113 10.13 -4.13 -6.76
N GLU A 114 9.48 -2.99 -6.54
CA GLU A 114 8.03 -2.90 -6.41
C GLU A 114 7.30 -3.44 -7.64
N LEU A 115 7.76 -3.08 -8.85
CA LEU A 115 7.19 -3.60 -10.10
C LEU A 115 7.31 -5.12 -10.19
N ALA A 116 8.49 -5.66 -9.89
CA ALA A 116 8.73 -7.11 -9.90
C ALA A 116 7.82 -7.82 -8.89
N MET A 117 7.70 -7.29 -7.67
CA MET A 117 6.81 -7.85 -6.65
C MET A 117 5.34 -7.85 -7.09
N MET A 118 4.86 -6.77 -7.71
CA MET A 118 3.48 -6.71 -8.23
C MET A 118 3.24 -7.76 -9.31
N VAL A 119 4.19 -7.94 -10.24
CA VAL A 119 4.12 -8.94 -11.31
C VAL A 119 4.15 -10.36 -10.73
N GLU A 120 5.11 -10.65 -9.84
CA GLU A 120 5.27 -11.97 -9.20
C GLU A 120 4.06 -12.36 -8.35
N ALA A 121 3.45 -11.39 -7.68
CA ALA A 121 2.24 -11.61 -6.91
C ALA A 121 0.96 -11.66 -7.77
N GLY A 122 1.09 -11.63 -9.11
CA GLY A 122 -0.02 -11.73 -10.05
C GLY A 122 -1.04 -10.61 -9.93
N LYS A 123 -0.61 -9.41 -9.51
CA LYS A 123 -1.50 -8.26 -9.37
C LYS A 123 -2.01 -7.83 -10.73
N LYS A 124 -3.24 -7.29 -10.78
CA LYS A 124 -3.73 -6.66 -12.01
C LYS A 124 -2.94 -5.37 -12.24
N LEU A 125 -1.95 -5.42 -13.12
CA LEU A 125 -1.07 -4.29 -13.42
C LEU A 125 -1.75 -3.30 -14.39
N ILE A 126 -1.68 -2.01 -14.08
CA ILE A 126 -2.11 -0.89 -14.93
C ILE A 126 -0.90 0.03 -15.15
N PRO A 127 -0.23 -0.05 -16.30
CA PRO A 127 0.86 0.86 -16.64
C PRO A 127 0.34 2.25 -16.99
N ILE A 128 1.02 3.29 -16.50
CA ILE A 128 0.91 4.66 -16.99
C ILE A 128 2.29 5.07 -17.48
N PHE A 129 2.41 5.38 -18.77
CA PHE A 129 3.64 5.85 -19.40
C PHE A 129 3.63 7.38 -19.43
N TYR A 130 4.24 7.97 -18.40
CA TYR A 130 4.32 9.40 -18.15
C TYR A 130 5.60 9.97 -18.76
N ASP A 131 5.49 10.72 -19.86
CA ASP A 131 6.62 11.29 -20.62
C ASP A 131 7.65 10.26 -21.11
N VAL A 132 7.23 9.00 -21.25
CA VAL A 132 8.04 7.89 -21.75
C VAL A 132 7.21 7.00 -22.66
N LYS A 133 7.87 6.29 -23.57
CA LYS A 133 7.27 5.25 -24.40
C LYS A 133 7.55 3.88 -23.81
N PRO A 134 6.65 2.89 -23.97
CA PRO A 134 6.89 1.52 -23.52
C PRO A 134 8.21 0.94 -24.06
N ALA A 135 8.55 1.22 -25.32
CA ALA A 135 9.78 0.73 -25.94
C ALA A 135 11.06 1.20 -25.22
N GLU A 136 11.03 2.38 -24.61
CA GLU A 136 12.17 3.03 -23.94
C GLU A 136 12.44 2.44 -22.54
N LEU A 137 11.51 1.66 -21.97
CA LEU A 137 11.73 1.06 -20.64
C LEU A 137 12.84 0.01 -20.70
N ALA A 138 13.90 0.18 -19.94
CA ALA A 138 14.96 -0.81 -19.78
C ALA A 138 15.54 -0.66 -18.37
N ILE A 139 16.22 -1.68 -17.86
CA ILE A 139 16.93 -1.54 -16.58
C ILE A 139 17.90 -0.36 -16.74
N GLY A 140 17.71 0.65 -15.89
CA GLY A 140 18.50 1.86 -15.93
C GLY A 140 19.98 1.58 -15.69
N ALA A 141 20.84 2.43 -16.23
CA ALA A 141 22.29 2.27 -16.07
C ALA A 141 22.70 2.27 -14.58
N ALA A 142 22.01 3.07 -13.76
CA ALA A 142 22.24 3.14 -12.32
C ALA A 142 21.91 1.83 -11.57
N VAL A 143 20.93 1.07 -12.07
CA VAL A 143 20.56 -0.23 -11.50
C VAL A 143 21.51 -1.32 -12.00
N SER A 144 21.87 -1.27 -13.27
CA SER A 144 22.85 -2.22 -13.84
C SER A 144 24.24 -2.11 -13.19
N SER A 145 24.61 -0.93 -12.68
CA SER A 145 25.86 -0.69 -11.97
C SER A 145 25.74 -0.84 -10.45
N ALA A 146 24.52 -0.88 -9.91
CA ALA A 146 24.31 -1.28 -8.53
C ALA A 146 24.67 -2.78 -8.40
N ALA A 147 25.17 -3.18 -7.23
CA ALA A 147 25.58 -4.55 -6.93
C ALA A 147 24.37 -5.51 -6.77
N GLU A 148 23.37 -5.39 -7.66
CA GLU A 148 22.20 -6.24 -7.72
C GLU A 148 22.59 -7.64 -8.17
N SER A 149 21.92 -8.65 -7.62
CA SER A 149 22.17 -10.02 -8.00
C SER A 149 21.71 -10.28 -9.45
N PRO A 150 22.31 -11.24 -10.17
CA PRO A 150 21.80 -11.67 -11.48
C PRO A 150 20.33 -12.12 -11.44
N GLU A 151 19.89 -12.66 -10.30
CA GLU A 151 18.51 -13.06 -10.08
C GLU A 151 17.56 -11.86 -10.03
N ASP A 152 17.93 -10.81 -9.30
CA ASP A 152 17.15 -9.57 -9.22
C ASP A 152 17.08 -8.84 -10.57
N LEU A 153 18.21 -8.76 -11.29
CA LEU A 153 18.21 -8.22 -12.65
C LEU A 153 17.27 -9.00 -13.59
N ALA A 154 17.23 -10.33 -13.46
CA ALA A 154 16.30 -11.16 -14.22
C ALA A 154 14.83 -10.91 -13.81
N ARG A 155 14.55 -10.73 -12.51
CA ARG A 155 13.21 -10.34 -12.01
C ARG A 155 12.78 -9.00 -12.60
N TYR A 156 13.63 -7.98 -12.52
CA TYR A 156 13.33 -6.65 -13.05
C TYR A 156 13.11 -6.67 -14.56
N ALA A 157 13.95 -7.40 -15.32
CA ALA A 157 13.78 -7.54 -16.77
C ALA A 157 12.44 -8.20 -17.14
N ARG A 158 12.02 -9.25 -16.41
CA ARG A 158 10.71 -9.88 -16.60
C ARG A 158 9.57 -8.91 -16.33
N ALA A 159 9.66 -8.16 -15.23
CA ALA A 159 8.62 -7.23 -14.84
C ALA A 159 8.46 -6.06 -15.82
N ILE A 160 9.58 -5.50 -16.31
CA ILE A 160 9.58 -4.49 -17.37
C ILE A 160 8.96 -5.06 -18.66
N ARG A 161 9.33 -6.28 -19.06
CA ARG A 161 8.78 -6.93 -20.26
C ARG A 161 7.26 -7.09 -20.15
N GLU A 162 6.77 -7.52 -19.00
CA GLU A 162 5.32 -7.63 -18.75
C GLU A 162 4.62 -6.28 -18.84
N ALA A 163 5.19 -5.24 -18.23
CA ALA A 163 4.66 -3.89 -18.30
C ALA A 163 4.59 -3.37 -19.76
N LYS A 164 5.62 -3.62 -20.58
CA LYS A 164 5.63 -3.27 -22.01
C LYS A 164 4.54 -3.97 -22.82
N LEU A 165 4.21 -5.22 -22.45
CA LEU A 165 3.21 -6.04 -23.12
C LEU A 165 1.79 -5.84 -22.55
N THR A 166 1.66 -5.02 -21.50
CA THR A 166 0.38 -4.66 -20.91
C THR A 166 -0.12 -3.35 -21.50
N VAL A 167 -1.37 -3.35 -21.98
CA VAL A 167 -2.00 -2.11 -22.46
C VAL A 167 -2.14 -1.13 -21.29
N GLY A 168 -1.47 0.02 -21.41
CA GLY A 168 -1.48 1.10 -20.43
C GLY A 168 -2.02 2.41 -20.98
N LEU A 169 -1.95 3.46 -20.15
CA LEU A 169 -2.25 4.83 -20.57
C LEU A 169 -0.95 5.55 -20.89
N THR A 170 -0.89 6.26 -22.01
CA THR A 170 0.22 7.16 -22.34
C THR A 170 -0.15 8.58 -21.95
N PHE A 171 0.82 9.35 -21.47
CA PHE A 171 0.60 10.73 -21.07
C PHE A 171 1.82 11.60 -21.38
N ASP A 172 1.57 12.73 -22.03
CA ASP A 172 2.55 13.80 -22.28
C ASP A 172 2.19 14.96 -21.35
N SER A 173 3.06 15.27 -20.38
CA SER A 173 2.79 16.27 -19.36
C SER A 173 2.71 17.71 -19.89
N LYS A 174 3.24 17.96 -21.09
CA LYS A 174 3.23 19.29 -21.73
C LYS A 174 1.95 19.54 -22.52
N LYS A 175 1.28 18.49 -23.00
CA LYS A 175 0.13 18.58 -23.91
C LYS A 175 -1.14 17.90 -23.41
N GLY A 176 -1.00 16.99 -22.45
CA GLY A 176 -2.05 16.11 -22.00
C GLY A 176 -3.05 16.79 -21.06
N ASP A 177 -4.27 16.27 -21.06
CA ASP A 177 -5.29 16.63 -20.09
C ASP A 177 -5.13 15.80 -18.81
N TRP A 178 -4.70 16.46 -17.74
CA TRP A 178 -4.50 15.86 -16.43
C TRP A 178 -5.80 15.30 -15.82
N SER A 179 -6.92 15.98 -16.05
CA SER A 179 -8.23 15.55 -15.54
C SER A 179 -8.68 14.28 -16.26
N ASP A 180 -8.50 14.22 -17.58
CA ASP A 180 -8.77 13.01 -18.37
C ASP A 180 -7.91 11.84 -17.90
N LEU A 181 -6.59 12.04 -17.75
CA LEU A 181 -5.68 11.00 -17.27
C LEU A 181 -6.13 10.44 -15.92
N VAL A 182 -6.35 11.31 -14.93
CA VAL A 182 -6.71 10.91 -13.57
C VAL A 182 -8.08 10.23 -13.56
N SER A 183 -9.06 10.76 -14.28
CA SER A 183 -10.42 10.21 -14.36
C SER A 183 -10.42 8.84 -15.04
N ARG A 184 -9.78 8.69 -16.20
CA ARG A 184 -9.69 7.42 -16.92
C ARG A 184 -8.95 6.37 -16.12
N THR A 185 -7.81 6.73 -15.53
CA THR A 185 -7.04 5.80 -14.70
C THR A 185 -7.87 5.32 -13.52
N SER A 186 -8.52 6.23 -12.78
CA SER A 186 -9.33 5.88 -11.61
C SER A 186 -10.51 4.97 -11.99
N ASN A 187 -11.14 5.21 -13.15
CA ASN A 187 -12.21 4.37 -13.67
C ASN A 187 -11.72 2.97 -14.05
N VAL A 188 -10.53 2.85 -14.66
CA VAL A 188 -9.91 1.56 -14.98
C VAL A 188 -9.58 0.80 -13.69
N VAL A 189 -9.04 1.48 -12.68
CA VAL A 189 -8.78 0.89 -11.35
C VAL A 189 -10.07 0.35 -10.74
N LEU A 190 -11.14 1.15 -10.71
CA LEU A 190 -12.45 0.69 -10.20
C LEU A 190 -12.99 -0.51 -10.95
N LYS A 191 -12.90 -0.50 -12.29
CA LYS A 191 -13.32 -1.63 -13.11
C LYS A 191 -12.52 -2.89 -12.77
N CYS A 192 -11.20 -2.76 -12.63
CA CYS A 192 -10.32 -3.86 -12.25
C CYS A 192 -10.64 -4.38 -10.83
N LEU A 193 -10.92 -3.49 -9.88
CA LEU A 193 -11.31 -3.86 -8.51
C LEU A 193 -12.68 -4.55 -8.45
N LYS A 194 -13.60 -4.24 -9.37
CA LYS A 194 -14.88 -4.97 -9.50
C LYS A 194 -14.71 -6.36 -10.11
N GLN A 195 -13.75 -6.51 -11.02
CA GLN A 195 -13.52 -7.76 -11.78
C GLN A 195 -12.53 -8.71 -11.12
N ALA A 196 -11.60 -8.21 -10.31
CA ALA A 196 -10.66 -9.06 -9.60
C ALA A 196 -11.45 -9.98 -8.64
N LYS A 197 -11.08 -11.26 -8.55
CA LYS A 197 -11.54 -12.07 -7.42
C LYS A 197 -10.92 -11.52 -6.13
N ALA A 198 -11.57 -11.69 -4.98
CA ALA A 198 -10.87 -11.46 -3.72
C ALA A 198 -9.67 -12.42 -3.68
N PRO A 199 -8.48 -11.96 -3.24
CA PRO A 199 -7.36 -12.89 -3.07
C PRO A 199 -7.77 -13.98 -2.07
N PRO A 200 -7.30 -15.23 -2.24
CA PRO A 200 -7.53 -16.29 -1.28
C PRO A 200 -7.18 -15.83 0.14
N ILE A 201 -7.91 -16.31 1.16
CA ILE A 201 -7.71 -15.90 2.57
C ILE A 201 -6.25 -16.15 3.00
N GLU A 202 -5.62 -17.18 2.42
CA GLU A 202 -4.20 -17.56 2.51
C GLU A 202 -3.24 -16.45 2.12
N GLN A 203 -3.56 -15.72 1.05
CA GLN A 203 -2.76 -14.56 0.62
C GLN A 203 -3.05 -13.32 1.45
N ARG A 204 -4.27 -13.20 1.99
CA ARG A 204 -4.69 -12.02 2.75
C ARG A 204 -4.23 -12.05 4.21
N TYR A 205 -4.10 -13.25 4.79
CA TYR A 205 -3.71 -13.46 6.19
C TYR A 205 -2.72 -14.61 6.36
N PRO A 206 -1.56 -14.60 5.69
CA PRO A 206 -0.60 -15.70 5.75
C PRO A 206 -0.12 -15.95 7.20
N ASP A 207 0.06 -14.89 7.99
CA ASP A 207 0.57 -15.00 9.36
C ASP A 207 -0.50 -15.51 10.35
N VAL A 208 -1.75 -15.12 10.16
CA VAL A 208 -2.87 -15.54 11.02
C VAL A 208 -3.22 -17.01 10.76
N LEU A 209 -3.16 -17.46 9.51
CA LEU A 209 -3.37 -18.85 9.15
C LEU A 209 -2.24 -19.76 9.64
N LYS A 210 -0.99 -19.28 9.61
CA LYS A 210 0.17 -20.00 10.19
C LYS A 210 0.07 -20.17 11.70
N THR A 211 -0.51 -19.22 12.42
CA THR A 211 -0.59 -19.25 13.90
C THR A 211 -1.87 -19.84 14.47
N ARG A 212 -3.01 -19.68 13.78
CA ARG A 212 -4.33 -20.05 14.32
C ARG A 212 -5.12 -21.04 13.47
N GLY A 213 -4.65 -21.34 12.26
CA GLY A 213 -5.39 -22.19 11.32
C GLY A 213 -6.63 -21.50 10.73
N ILE A 214 -7.16 -22.07 9.65
CA ILE A 214 -8.20 -21.41 8.84
C ILE A 214 -9.56 -21.29 9.53
N LEU A 215 -9.89 -22.26 10.39
CA LEU A 215 -11.17 -22.27 11.11
C LEU A 215 -11.27 -21.13 12.14
N ASP A 216 -10.17 -20.77 12.80
CA ASP A 216 -10.15 -19.65 13.75
C ASP A 216 -10.25 -18.30 13.05
N VAL A 217 -9.66 -18.19 11.85
CA VAL A 217 -9.80 -17.00 11.00
C VAL A 217 -11.25 -16.81 10.56
N LEU A 218 -11.89 -17.89 10.09
CA LEU A 218 -13.29 -17.85 9.65
C LEU A 218 -14.24 -17.51 10.80
N ARG A 219 -14.01 -18.08 11.99
CA ARG A 219 -14.76 -17.75 13.21
C ARG A 219 -14.58 -16.29 13.62
N HIS A 220 -13.38 -15.74 13.49
CA HIS A 220 -13.09 -14.33 13.79
C HIS A 220 -13.70 -13.35 12.77
N LEU A 221 -13.89 -13.80 11.53
CA LEU A 221 -14.57 -13.05 10.47
C LEU A 221 -16.11 -13.18 10.53
N GLY A 222 -16.65 -13.86 11.54
CA GLY A 222 -18.11 -14.01 11.72
C GLY A 222 -18.75 -15.02 10.78
N CYS A 223 -17.97 -15.97 10.23
CA CYS A 223 -18.53 -17.03 9.40
C CYS A 223 -19.43 -17.96 10.25
N PRO A 224 -20.71 -18.16 9.90
CA PRO A 224 -21.63 -19.03 10.62
C PRO A 224 -21.10 -20.47 10.73
N ALA A 225 -21.23 -21.08 11.90
CA ALA A 225 -20.66 -22.39 12.19
C ALA A 225 -21.23 -23.50 11.28
N GLU A 226 -22.43 -23.29 10.73
CA GLU A 226 -23.18 -24.20 9.88
C GLU A 226 -22.63 -24.29 8.46
N LEU A 227 -21.86 -23.28 8.03
CA LEU A 227 -21.21 -23.24 6.71
C LEU A 227 -19.81 -23.87 6.73
N LEU A 228 -19.16 -23.95 7.90
CA LEU A 228 -17.81 -24.50 8.05
C LEU A 228 -17.63 -25.94 7.52
N PRO A 229 -18.60 -26.88 7.69
CA PRO A 229 -18.46 -28.26 7.18
C PRO A 229 -18.60 -28.35 5.66
N GLN A 230 -19.15 -27.33 5.00
CA GLN A 230 -19.37 -27.30 3.55
C GLN A 230 -18.19 -26.64 2.79
N MET A 231 -17.23 -26.07 3.52
CA MET A 231 -16.05 -25.42 2.96
C MET A 231 -14.94 -26.45 2.73
N ASN A 232 -14.63 -26.75 1.47
CA ASN A 232 -13.53 -27.63 1.11
C ASN A 232 -12.17 -26.96 1.41
N THR A 233 -11.44 -27.51 2.37
CA THR A 233 -10.15 -26.99 2.90
C THR A 233 -9.04 -26.89 1.86
N ALA A 234 -9.15 -27.59 0.72
CA ALA A 234 -8.12 -27.62 -0.32
C ALA A 234 -8.28 -26.57 -1.43
N ARG A 235 -9.45 -25.95 -1.56
CA ARG A 235 -9.74 -24.88 -2.54
C ARG A 235 -10.79 -23.95 -1.96
N PHE A 236 -10.36 -22.91 -1.26
CA PHE A 236 -11.22 -21.80 -0.89
C PHE A 236 -11.58 -20.96 -2.13
N GLU A 237 -12.33 -21.53 -3.06
CA GLU A 237 -13.19 -20.71 -3.92
C GLU A 237 -14.44 -20.42 -3.09
N VAL A 238 -14.47 -19.28 -2.40
CA VAL A 238 -15.70 -18.79 -1.76
C VAL A 238 -16.67 -18.45 -2.89
N PRO A 239 -17.69 -19.27 -3.19
CA PRO A 239 -18.69 -18.89 -4.17
C PRO A 239 -19.63 -17.95 -3.43
N LEU A 240 -19.53 -16.66 -3.72
CA LEU A 240 -20.48 -15.65 -3.26
C LEU A 240 -20.83 -15.75 -1.76
N ILE A 241 -19.98 -15.18 -0.90
CA ILE A 241 -20.58 -14.35 0.15
C ILE A 241 -21.06 -13.10 -0.58
N SER A 242 -22.32 -13.13 -1.01
CA SER A 242 -23.01 -11.98 -1.56
C SER A 242 -22.85 -10.80 -0.59
N ARG A 243 -22.82 -9.58 -1.13
CA ARG A 243 -22.71 -8.32 -0.36
C ARG A 243 -23.64 -8.24 0.85
N GLY A 244 -24.73 -9.04 0.90
CA GLY A 244 -25.71 -9.07 1.98
C GLY A 244 -25.14 -9.41 3.37
N ILE A 245 -24.17 -10.31 3.52
CA ILE A 245 -23.66 -10.66 4.87
C ILE A 245 -22.93 -9.48 5.53
N PHE A 246 -22.37 -8.54 4.74
CA PHE A 246 -21.70 -7.37 5.29
C PHE A 246 -22.66 -6.21 5.61
N ASP A 247 -23.72 -6.03 4.83
CA ASP A 247 -24.72 -4.98 5.08
C ASP A 247 -25.65 -5.35 6.26
N ASP A 248 -25.89 -6.64 6.51
CA ASP A 248 -26.72 -7.11 7.66
C ASP A 248 -26.04 -6.96 9.03
N LEU A 249 -24.74 -6.67 9.08
CA LEU A 249 -23.98 -6.51 10.33
C LEU A 249 -23.97 -5.07 10.88
N GLU A 250 -24.40 -4.06 10.11
CA GLU A 250 -24.64 -2.72 10.67
C GLU A 250 -26.02 -2.58 11.32
N THR A 251 -27.02 -3.36 10.87
CA THR A 251 -28.40 -3.30 11.40
C THR A 251 -28.55 -3.96 12.77
N LEU A 252 -27.64 -4.86 13.16
CA LEU A 252 -27.63 -5.51 14.47
C LEU A 252 -26.81 -4.76 15.54
N ARG A 253 -26.43 -3.50 15.30
CA ARG A 253 -25.68 -2.68 16.28
C ARG A 253 -26.56 -1.82 17.21
N HIS A 254 -27.89 -1.96 17.14
CA HIS A 254 -28.84 -1.21 17.98
C HIS A 254 -29.95 -2.07 18.61
N GLY A 255 -29.70 -3.35 18.87
CA GLY A 255 -30.55 -4.23 19.68
C GLY A 255 -29.77 -4.86 20.81
#